data_AF-A0A1A3HZM4-F1
#
_entry.id   AF-A0A1A3HZM4-F1
#
_cell.length_a   1.000
_cell.length_b   1.000
_cell.length_c   1.000
_cell.angle_alpha   90.00
_cell.angle_beta   90.00
_cell.angle_gamma   90.00
#
_symmetry.space_group_name_H-M   'P 1'
#
loop_
_entity.id
_entity.type
_entity.pdbx_description
1 polymer ?
#
loop_
_entity_poly.entity_id
_entity_poly.type
_entity_poly.pdbx_seq_one_letter_code
_entity_poly.pdbx_strand_id
1 'polypeptide(L)'
;MRSEAAGDRHLIEEAVTALLAEVPSNWQRLHVEFEPGVSRVAASVKAAEGELTPLSSPAGVVEALGEYHRRAVTNGAQWCRLVIDCNADGTLSARTEPAFAQPHRRWPQFVLAAVTVGCLAAAATIFAVDWRWSDPPRLTAVAAPAPAKAQSAYDVVEQWYRAEDAGDAARMRELACAHPSQSLIDWINTIAYYGQDQGLVFPDALTQYRDDGSTIWLKVAVRIRPIDEHMKQEVEQAQGRGGFFFETMTLANEDDRLKVCDGQR
;
A
#
# COMPACT_ATOMS: atom_id res chain seq x y z
N MET A 1 23.54 -24.60 41.58
CA MET A 1 23.56 -23.17 41.20
C MET A 1 22.22 -22.53 41.58
N ARG A 2 22.16 -21.95 42.78
CA ARG A 2 21.04 -21.17 43.33
C ARG A 2 21.67 -20.24 44.37
N SER A 3 22.26 -19.11 43.93
CA SER A 3 22.84 -18.10 44.82
C SER A 3 23.21 -16.80 44.08
N GLU A 4 22.34 -16.25 43.23
CA GLU A 4 22.58 -14.93 42.62
C GLU A 4 21.39 -13.97 42.78
N ALA A 5 20.15 -14.46 42.86
CA ALA A 5 18.97 -13.61 43.09
C ALA A 5 18.92 -12.93 44.47
N ALA A 6 19.65 -13.43 45.48
CA ALA A 6 19.74 -12.79 46.79
C ALA A 6 20.76 -11.62 46.81
N GLY A 7 21.70 -11.62 45.86
CA GLY A 7 22.80 -10.68 45.81
C GLY A 7 22.41 -9.27 45.40
N ASP A 8 21.33 -9.08 44.62
CA ASP A 8 20.95 -7.75 44.11
C ASP A 8 19.80 -7.09 44.89
N ARG A 9 19.15 -7.86 45.79
CA ARG A 9 18.05 -7.37 46.63
C ARG A 9 18.48 -6.26 47.61
N HIS A 10 19.73 -6.26 48.06
CA HIS A 10 20.26 -5.21 48.94
C HIS A 10 20.19 -3.82 48.31
N LEU A 11 20.30 -3.70 46.98
CA LEU A 11 20.22 -2.42 46.27
C LEU A 11 18.80 -1.84 46.32
N ILE A 12 17.78 -2.70 46.27
CA ILE A 12 16.38 -2.30 46.46
C ILE A 12 16.15 -1.88 47.92
N GLU A 13 16.68 -2.65 48.87
CA GLU A 13 16.52 -2.36 50.30
C GLU A 13 17.25 -1.07 50.72
N GLU A 14 18.42 -0.79 50.15
CA GLU A 14 19.17 0.46 50.33
C GLU A 14 18.39 1.65 49.76
N ALA A 15 17.86 1.52 48.54
CA ALA A 15 17.03 2.55 47.91
C ALA A 15 15.77 2.85 48.73
N VAL A 16 15.10 1.82 49.26
CA VAL A 16 13.93 1.98 50.13
C VAL A 16 14.30 2.62 51.47
N THR A 17 15.42 2.21 52.08
CA THR A 17 15.90 2.79 53.34
C THR A 17 16.18 4.28 53.20
N ALA A 18 16.81 4.69 52.09
CA ALA A 18 17.06 6.10 51.80
C ALA A 18 15.76 6.90 51.60
N LEU A 19 14.73 6.30 50.98
CA LEU A 19 13.41 6.95 50.83
C LEU A 19 12.66 7.03 52.16
N LEU A 20 12.73 6.01 53.01
CA LEU A 20 12.08 5.98 54.32
C LEU A 20 12.59 7.06 55.27
N ALA A 21 13.81 7.57 55.08
CA ALA A 21 14.34 8.70 55.85
C ALA A 21 13.55 10.01 55.62
N GLU A 22 12.90 10.15 54.47
CA GLU A 22 12.14 11.35 54.06
C GLU A 22 10.62 11.20 54.26
N VAL A 23 10.19 10.04 54.78
CA VAL A 23 8.77 9.69 54.90
C VAL A 23 8.18 10.24 56.20
N PRO A 24 6.97 10.84 56.18
CA PRO A 24 6.31 11.35 57.39
C PRO A 24 5.92 10.21 58.34
N SER A 25 5.88 10.48 59.65
CA SER A 25 5.66 9.47 60.71
C SER A 25 4.32 8.71 60.64
N ASN A 26 3.33 9.21 59.89
CA ASN A 26 2.00 8.62 59.74
C ASN A 26 1.79 7.84 58.42
N TRP A 27 2.87 7.45 57.75
CA TRP A 27 2.81 6.69 56.51
C TRP A 27 2.28 5.26 56.70
N GLN A 28 1.65 4.72 55.66
CA GLN A 28 1.22 3.33 55.61
C GLN A 28 1.84 2.56 54.44
N ARG A 29 2.02 3.23 53.29
CA ARG A 29 2.59 2.61 52.09
C ARG A 29 3.47 3.59 51.34
N LEU A 30 4.68 3.15 51.02
CA LEU A 30 5.60 3.76 50.08
C LEU A 30 5.47 3.02 48.74
N HIS A 31 5.30 3.78 47.67
CA HIS A 31 5.22 3.29 46.30
C HIS A 31 6.29 3.96 45.46
N VAL A 32 7.15 3.17 44.82
CA VAL A 32 8.28 3.65 44.04
C VAL A 32 8.23 3.04 42.65
N GLU A 33 8.32 3.89 41.64
CA GLU A 33 8.42 3.50 40.24
C GLU A 33 9.77 3.95 39.71
N PHE A 34 10.53 3.02 39.10
CA PHE A 34 11.79 3.32 38.44
C PHE A 34 11.74 2.94 36.97
N GLU A 35 12.06 3.92 36.12
CA GLU A 35 12.13 3.79 34.68
C GLU A 35 13.59 3.99 34.21
N PRO A 36 14.34 2.91 33.91
CA PRO A 36 15.75 2.98 33.57
C PRO A 36 16.03 3.75 32.28
N GLY A 37 15.11 3.71 31.29
CA GLY A 37 15.28 4.38 30.00
C GLY A 37 15.44 5.90 30.10
N VAL A 38 14.87 6.51 31.15
CA VAL A 38 14.99 7.94 31.45
C VAL A 38 15.66 8.20 32.81
N SER A 39 16.18 7.14 33.45
CA SER A 39 16.77 7.18 34.81
C SER A 39 15.91 7.95 35.82
N ARG A 40 14.59 7.75 35.74
CA ARG A 40 13.63 8.48 36.56
C ARG A 40 13.11 7.60 37.69
N VAL A 41 13.12 8.15 38.91
CA VAL A 41 12.44 7.58 40.07
C VAL A 41 11.25 8.47 40.42
N ALA A 42 10.07 7.86 40.54
CA ALA A 42 8.88 8.49 41.10
C ALA A 42 8.52 7.78 42.40
N ALA A 43 8.76 8.44 43.54
CA ALA A 43 8.38 7.95 44.85
C ALA A 43 7.11 8.68 45.32
N SER A 44 6.19 7.94 45.93
CA SER A 44 4.98 8.48 46.52
C SER A 44 4.64 7.74 47.81
N VAL A 45 4.10 8.46 48.78
CA VAL A 45 3.70 7.91 50.07
C VAL A 45 2.21 8.10 50.28
N LYS A 46 1.58 7.10 50.87
CA LYS A 46 0.20 7.15 51.34
C LYS A 46 0.19 7.15 52.87
N ALA A 47 -0.41 8.18 53.46
CA ALA A 47 -0.76 8.21 54.88
C ALA A 47 -2.10 7.49 55.13
N ALA A 48 -2.40 7.15 56.39
CA ALA A 48 -3.55 6.32 56.77
C ALA A 48 -4.90 6.70 56.16
N GLU A 49 -5.14 8.00 55.95
CA GLU A 49 -6.39 8.53 55.40
C GLU A 49 -6.13 9.54 54.26
N GLY A 50 -4.94 9.46 53.63
CA GLY A 50 -4.47 10.46 52.67
C GLY A 50 -4.42 9.99 51.21
N GLU A 51 -4.36 10.96 50.31
CA GLU A 51 -4.00 10.79 48.90
C GLU A 51 -2.49 10.52 48.76
N LEU A 52 -2.08 9.94 47.63
CA LEU A 52 -0.66 9.69 47.35
C LEU A 52 0.08 11.02 47.24
N THR A 53 1.00 11.28 48.16
CA THR A 53 1.82 12.49 48.16
C THR A 53 3.17 12.18 47.53
N PRO A 54 3.62 12.96 46.54
CA PRO A 54 4.92 12.74 45.92
C PRO A 54 6.05 13.01 46.90
N LEU A 55 7.07 12.16 46.87
CA LEU A 55 8.31 12.31 47.64
C LEU A 55 9.45 12.72 46.72
N SER A 56 10.30 13.62 47.21
CA SER A 56 11.57 13.89 46.54
C SER A 56 12.45 12.65 46.63
N SER A 57 13.06 12.26 45.52
CA SER A 57 13.95 11.09 45.47
C SER A 57 15.40 11.55 45.58
N PRO A 58 16.13 11.19 46.65
CA PRO A 58 17.56 11.47 46.76
C PRO A 58 18.35 10.87 45.59
N ALA A 59 19.44 11.53 45.19
CA ALA A 59 20.28 11.06 44.06
C ALA A 59 20.78 9.62 44.25
N GLY A 60 21.10 9.20 45.48
CA GLY A 60 21.52 7.84 45.80
C GLY A 60 20.47 6.76 45.49
N VAL A 61 19.18 7.09 45.47
CA VAL A 61 18.10 6.15 45.12
C VAL A 61 18.13 5.84 43.63
N VAL A 62 18.37 6.85 42.78
CA VAL A 62 18.49 6.67 41.32
C VAL A 62 19.72 5.82 40.99
N GLU A 63 20.84 6.06 41.69
CA GLU A 63 22.08 5.29 41.52
C GLU A 63 21.91 3.82 41.92
N ALA A 64 21.32 3.54 43.08
CA ALA A 64 21.10 2.18 43.56
C ALA A 64 20.15 1.38 42.65
N LEU A 65 19.04 1.98 42.20
CA LEU A 65 18.09 1.33 41.28
C LEU A 65 18.65 1.21 39.84
N GLY A 66 19.47 2.18 39.42
CA GLY A 66 20.23 2.10 38.17
C GLY A 66 21.24 0.95 38.18
N GLU A 67 21.94 0.75 39.29
CA GLU A 67 22.86 -0.38 39.47
C GLU A 67 22.12 -1.73 39.48
N TYR A 68 20.98 -1.80 40.18
CA TYR A 68 20.12 -2.98 40.16
C TYR A 68 19.69 -3.34 38.73
N HIS A 69 19.30 -2.36 37.92
CA HIS A 69 18.98 -2.58 36.51
C HIS A 69 20.18 -3.05 35.69
N ARG A 70 21.36 -2.44 35.85
CA ARG A 70 22.58 -2.87 35.12
C ARG A 70 22.92 -4.33 35.38
N ARG A 71 22.81 -4.77 36.64
CA ARG A 71 23.06 -6.17 37.02
C ARG A 71 21.99 -7.10 36.48
N ALA A 72 20.72 -6.70 36.57
CA ALA A 72 19.62 -7.48 36.02
C ALA A 72 19.75 -7.70 34.49
N VAL A 73 20.14 -6.66 33.74
CA VAL A 73 20.39 -6.77 32.27
C VAL A 73 21.60 -7.64 31.98
N THR A 74 22.68 -7.53 32.76
CA THR A 74 23.86 -8.40 32.63
C THR A 74 23.50 -9.87 32.85
N ASN A 75 22.52 -10.12 33.71
CA ASN A 75 21.96 -11.44 34.00
C ASN A 75 20.81 -11.85 33.05
N GLY A 76 20.58 -11.11 31.96
CA GLY A 76 19.63 -11.44 30.89
C GLY A 76 18.18 -11.02 31.12
N ALA A 77 17.88 -10.22 32.13
CA ALA A 77 16.52 -9.72 32.38
C ALA A 77 16.13 -8.61 31.39
N GLN A 78 14.89 -8.64 30.89
CA GLN A 78 14.34 -7.65 29.96
C GLN A 78 13.05 -7.04 30.53
N TRP A 79 13.21 -6.03 31.39
CA TRP A 79 12.11 -5.26 31.97
C TRP A 79 12.32 -3.76 31.72
N CYS A 80 11.22 -3.01 31.64
CA CYS A 80 11.26 -1.58 31.34
C CYS A 80 10.84 -0.69 32.51
N ARG A 81 10.26 -1.29 33.56
CA ARG A 81 9.85 -0.57 34.76
C ARG A 81 9.96 -1.47 35.98
N LEU A 82 10.48 -0.93 37.07
CA LEU A 82 10.53 -1.58 38.38
C LEU A 82 9.54 -0.86 39.29
N VAL A 83 8.64 -1.63 39.90
CA VAL A 83 7.68 -1.13 40.88
C VAL A 83 7.98 -1.75 42.23
N ILE A 84 8.20 -0.91 43.24
CA ILE A 84 8.50 -1.30 44.60
C ILE A 84 7.38 -0.77 45.50
N ASP A 85 6.82 -1.65 46.30
CA ASP A 85 5.83 -1.34 47.32
C ASP A 85 6.39 -1.76 48.69
N CYS A 86 6.48 -0.80 49.61
CA CYS A 86 6.87 -1.04 51.00
C CYS A 86 5.74 -0.60 51.93
N ASN A 87 5.30 -1.48 52.83
CA ASN A 87 4.29 -1.20 53.83
C ASN A 87 4.92 -0.83 55.18
N ALA A 88 4.18 -0.13 56.03
CA ALA A 88 4.63 0.27 57.37
C ALA A 88 4.97 -0.91 58.31
N ASP A 89 4.50 -2.12 58.01
CA ASP A 89 4.86 -3.35 58.70
C ASP A 89 6.22 -3.94 58.27
N GLY A 90 6.93 -3.26 57.35
CA GLY A 90 8.21 -3.70 56.79
C GLY A 90 8.08 -4.68 55.62
N THR A 91 6.86 -5.01 55.18
CA THR A 91 6.66 -5.87 54.02
C THR A 91 7.09 -5.15 52.76
N LEU A 92 8.11 -5.69 52.11
CA LEU A 92 8.67 -5.19 50.85
C LEU A 92 8.30 -6.14 49.70
N SER A 93 7.73 -5.58 48.64
CA SER A 93 7.50 -6.28 47.38
C SER A 93 8.08 -5.48 46.22
N ALA A 94 8.75 -6.17 45.31
CA ALA A 94 9.30 -5.58 44.10
C ALA A 94 8.85 -6.42 42.90
N ARG A 95 8.32 -5.76 41.88
CA ARG A 95 7.91 -6.39 40.62
C ARG A 95 8.49 -5.65 39.44
N THR A 96 8.94 -6.39 38.45
CA THR A 96 9.43 -5.86 37.18
C THR A 96 8.34 -6.00 36.13
N GLU A 97 8.03 -4.90 35.44
CA GLU A 97 7.04 -4.86 34.36
C GLU A 97 7.77 -4.98 33.01
N PRO A 98 7.36 -5.91 32.13
CA PRO A 98 7.96 -6.07 30.81
C PRO A 98 7.61 -4.88 29.91
N ALA A 99 8.40 -4.70 28.85
CA ALA A 99 8.27 -3.61 27.85
C ALA A 99 6.91 -3.50 27.13
N PHE A 100 5.94 -4.37 27.42
CA PHE A 100 4.66 -4.42 26.74
C PHE A 100 3.51 -4.68 27.72
N ALA A 101 2.85 -3.61 28.15
CA ALA A 101 1.38 -3.46 28.20
C ALA A 101 0.99 -2.23 29.03
N GLN A 102 0.96 -1.05 28.40
CA GLN A 102 0.13 0.03 28.92
C GLN A 102 -1.34 -0.37 28.78
N PRO A 103 -2.15 -0.38 29.86
CA PRO A 103 -3.54 -0.81 29.80
C PRO A 103 -4.49 0.38 29.59
N HIS A 104 -4.34 1.18 28.52
CA HIS A 104 -5.34 2.23 28.20
C HIS A 104 -5.35 2.58 26.70
N ARG A 105 -5.96 1.76 25.83
CA ARG A 105 -6.55 2.20 24.52
C ARG A 105 -7.18 1.13 23.60
N ARG A 106 -7.61 -0.04 24.08
CA ARG A 106 -8.11 -1.08 23.15
C ARG A 106 -9.46 -0.75 22.49
N TRP A 107 -10.32 0.05 23.11
CA TRP A 107 -11.65 0.33 22.53
C TRP A 107 -11.60 1.13 21.21
N PRO A 108 -10.89 2.27 21.11
CA PRO A 108 -10.77 2.96 19.83
C PRO A 108 -9.95 2.18 18.81
N GLN A 109 -9.03 1.30 19.20
CA GLN A 109 -8.28 0.46 18.26
C GLN A 109 -9.11 -0.66 17.66
N PHE A 110 -10.02 -1.29 18.42
CA PHE A 110 -10.95 -2.26 17.84
C PHE A 110 -11.96 -1.59 16.91
N VAL A 111 -12.44 -0.39 17.25
CA VAL A 111 -13.30 0.40 16.36
C VAL A 111 -12.52 0.82 15.11
N LEU A 112 -11.29 1.33 15.27
CA LEU A 112 -10.46 1.70 14.14
C LEU A 112 -10.15 0.48 13.28
N ALA A 113 -9.79 -0.66 13.87
CA ALA A 113 -9.50 -1.90 13.15
C ALA A 113 -10.75 -2.43 12.43
N ALA A 114 -11.93 -2.39 13.07
CA ALA A 114 -13.19 -2.77 12.43
C ALA A 114 -13.57 -1.82 11.29
N VAL A 115 -13.36 -0.50 11.45
CA VAL A 115 -13.53 0.49 10.38
C VAL A 115 -12.50 0.28 9.28
N THR A 116 -11.24 -0.04 9.62
CA THR A 116 -10.18 -0.28 8.63
C THR A 116 -10.47 -1.54 7.84
N VAL A 117 -10.88 -2.62 8.50
CA VAL A 117 -11.32 -3.87 7.85
C VAL A 117 -12.59 -3.64 7.04
N GLY A 118 -13.54 -2.85 7.54
CA GLY A 118 -14.74 -2.46 6.80
C GLY A 118 -14.43 -1.64 5.55
N CYS A 119 -13.53 -0.65 5.65
CA CYS A 119 -13.05 0.15 4.54
C CYS A 119 -12.23 -0.67 3.55
N LEU A 120 -11.38 -1.60 4.02
CA LEU A 120 -10.62 -2.50 3.16
C LEU A 120 -11.53 -3.51 2.46
N ALA A 121 -12.56 -4.02 3.14
CA ALA A 121 -13.56 -4.89 2.53
C ALA A 121 -14.40 -4.12 1.50
N ALA A 122 -14.84 -2.90 1.82
CA ALA A 122 -15.55 -2.03 0.89
C ALA A 122 -14.69 -1.68 -0.33
N ALA A 123 -13.42 -1.29 -0.11
CA ALA A 123 -12.47 -1.02 -1.17
C ALA A 123 -12.21 -2.27 -2.01
N ALA A 124 -12.03 -3.45 -1.39
CA ALA A 124 -11.88 -4.71 -2.10
C ALA A 124 -13.14 -5.12 -2.88
N THR A 125 -14.34 -4.81 -2.38
CA THR A 125 -15.59 -5.05 -3.14
C THR A 125 -15.73 -4.07 -4.29
N ILE A 126 -15.39 -2.79 -4.11
CA ILE A 126 -15.38 -1.81 -5.21
C ILE A 126 -14.32 -2.24 -6.23
N PHE A 127 -13.10 -2.55 -5.80
CA PHE A 127 -12.07 -3.08 -6.70
C PHE A 127 -12.52 -4.36 -7.39
N ALA A 128 -13.17 -5.30 -6.71
CA ALA A 128 -13.61 -6.55 -7.34
C ALA A 128 -14.80 -6.37 -8.30
N VAL A 129 -15.68 -5.40 -8.04
CA VAL A 129 -16.83 -5.07 -8.90
C VAL A 129 -16.41 -4.19 -10.07
N ASP A 130 -15.55 -3.20 -9.82
CA ASP A 130 -14.98 -2.26 -10.80
C ASP A 130 -13.90 -2.93 -11.66
N TRP A 131 -13.21 -3.96 -11.15
CA TRP A 131 -12.30 -4.80 -11.94
C TRP A 131 -13.02 -5.91 -12.71
N ARG A 132 -14.20 -6.33 -12.26
CA ARG A 132 -15.12 -7.14 -13.08
C ARG A 132 -15.90 -6.21 -14.01
N TRP A 133 -15.15 -5.54 -14.88
CA TRP A 133 -15.69 -5.15 -16.18
C TRP A 133 -16.38 -6.39 -16.76
N SER A 134 -17.70 -6.33 -16.77
CA SER A 134 -18.51 -7.35 -17.41
C SER A 134 -18.03 -7.35 -18.85
N ASP A 135 -17.51 -8.49 -19.33
CA ASP A 135 -17.20 -8.66 -20.74
C ASP A 135 -18.41 -8.10 -21.51
N PRO A 136 -18.25 -6.97 -22.23
CA PRO A 136 -19.35 -6.42 -23.01
C PRO A 136 -19.85 -7.54 -23.90
N PRO A 137 -21.16 -7.66 -24.13
CA PRO A 137 -21.69 -8.67 -25.04
C PRO A 137 -20.88 -8.54 -26.32
N ARG A 138 -20.05 -9.57 -26.61
CA ARG A 138 -19.31 -9.64 -27.86
C ARG A 138 -20.36 -9.38 -28.93
N LEU A 139 -20.10 -8.46 -29.84
CA LEU A 139 -20.92 -8.36 -31.03
C LEU A 139 -20.89 -9.76 -31.64
N THR A 140 -21.94 -10.55 -31.43
CA THR A 140 -22.25 -11.72 -32.24
C THR A 140 -22.70 -11.17 -33.57
N ALA A 141 -21.75 -10.53 -34.27
CA ALA A 141 -21.83 -10.43 -35.70
C ALA A 141 -21.79 -11.87 -36.17
N VAL A 142 -22.97 -12.43 -36.40
CA VAL A 142 -23.15 -13.52 -37.36
C VAL A 142 -22.83 -12.92 -38.72
N ALA A 143 -21.56 -12.58 -38.92
CA ALA A 143 -21.03 -12.18 -40.20
C ALA A 143 -20.66 -13.50 -40.89
N ALA A 144 -21.19 -13.68 -42.10
CA ALA A 144 -20.58 -14.62 -43.04
C ALA A 144 -19.05 -14.45 -42.99
N PRO A 145 -18.27 -15.54 -43.08
CA PRO A 145 -16.82 -15.45 -42.94
C PRO A 145 -16.30 -14.32 -43.84
N ALA A 146 -15.59 -13.38 -43.23
CA ALA A 146 -15.04 -12.25 -43.97
C ALA A 146 -14.22 -12.80 -45.15
N PRO A 147 -14.26 -12.16 -46.33
CA PRO A 147 -13.40 -12.55 -47.44
C PRO A 147 -11.96 -12.72 -46.95
N ALA A 148 -11.23 -13.73 -47.41
CA ALA A 148 -9.88 -14.03 -46.89
C ALA A 148 -8.94 -12.80 -46.91
N LYS A 149 -9.11 -11.92 -47.91
CA LYS A 149 -8.39 -10.65 -48.02
C LYS A 149 -8.77 -9.63 -46.93
N ALA A 150 -10.04 -9.58 -46.54
CA ALA A 150 -10.51 -8.76 -45.43
C ALA A 150 -9.97 -9.24 -44.08
N GLN A 151 -9.92 -10.57 -43.86
CA GLN A 151 -9.29 -11.12 -42.67
C GLN A 151 -7.79 -10.80 -42.64
N SER A 152 -7.08 -10.99 -43.76
CA SER A 152 -5.66 -10.67 -43.86
C SER A 152 -5.37 -9.19 -43.57
N ALA A 153 -6.24 -8.29 -44.04
CA ALA A 153 -6.13 -6.86 -43.74
C ALA A 153 -6.38 -6.56 -42.27
N TYR A 154 -7.38 -7.20 -41.66
CA TYR A 154 -7.65 -7.09 -40.22
C TYR A 154 -6.49 -7.61 -39.36
N ASP A 155 -5.84 -8.71 -39.76
CA ASP A 155 -4.67 -9.25 -39.06
C ASP A 155 -3.47 -8.27 -39.08
N VAL A 156 -3.33 -7.45 -40.13
CA VAL A 156 -2.33 -6.38 -40.18
C VAL A 156 -2.68 -5.25 -39.22
N VAL A 157 -3.97 -4.91 -39.11
CA VAL A 157 -4.46 -3.92 -38.13
C VAL A 157 -4.22 -4.40 -36.69
N GLU A 158 -4.47 -5.68 -36.39
CA GLU A 158 -4.13 -6.22 -35.08
C GLU A 158 -2.63 -6.14 -34.78
N GLN A 159 -1.77 -6.42 -35.76
CA GLN A 159 -0.32 -6.29 -35.59
C GLN A 159 0.10 -4.83 -35.37
N TRP A 160 -0.56 -3.89 -36.06
CA TRP A 160 -0.33 -2.46 -35.89
C TRP A 160 -0.63 -2.02 -34.45
N TYR A 161 -1.83 -2.31 -33.95
CA TYR A 161 -2.24 -1.94 -32.59
C TYR A 161 -1.43 -2.69 -31.52
N ARG A 162 -1.00 -3.93 -31.76
CA ARG A 162 -0.07 -4.61 -30.84
C ARG A 162 1.30 -3.93 -30.77
N ALA A 163 1.84 -3.50 -31.90
CA ALA A 163 3.12 -2.78 -31.94
C ALA A 163 2.99 -1.42 -31.24
N GLU A 164 1.88 -0.74 -31.49
CA GLU A 164 1.53 0.50 -30.83
C GLU A 164 1.41 0.35 -29.30
N ASP A 165 0.62 -0.60 -28.81
CA ASP A 165 0.45 -0.90 -27.38
C ASP A 165 1.78 -1.22 -26.67
N ALA A 166 2.74 -1.77 -27.41
CA ALA A 166 4.08 -2.06 -26.93
C ALA A 166 5.04 -0.84 -26.99
N GLY A 167 4.60 0.29 -27.55
CA GLY A 167 5.47 1.44 -27.84
C GLY A 167 6.51 1.17 -28.92
N ASP A 168 6.33 0.13 -29.74
CA ASP A 168 7.29 -0.32 -30.75
C ASP A 168 7.12 0.44 -32.08
N ALA A 169 7.59 1.69 -32.08
CA ALA A 169 7.57 2.53 -33.27
C ALA A 169 8.44 1.98 -34.41
N ALA A 170 9.43 1.13 -34.13
CA ALA A 170 10.23 0.49 -35.18
C ALA A 170 9.37 -0.53 -35.94
N ARG A 171 8.65 -1.38 -35.21
CA ARG A 171 7.70 -2.33 -35.81
C ARG A 171 6.56 -1.63 -36.53
N MET A 172 6.04 -0.52 -35.99
CA MET A 172 5.03 0.27 -36.70
C MET A 172 5.57 0.79 -38.05
N ARG A 173 6.81 1.29 -38.10
CA ARG A 173 7.44 1.69 -39.37
C ARG A 173 7.62 0.54 -40.34
N GLU A 174 7.92 -0.67 -39.85
CA GLU A 174 7.97 -1.86 -40.71
C GLU A 174 6.60 -2.24 -41.28
N LEU A 175 5.51 -2.00 -40.53
CA LEU A 175 4.14 -2.26 -40.98
C LEU A 175 3.59 -1.15 -41.88
N ALA A 176 4.19 0.04 -41.87
CA ALA A 176 3.79 1.17 -42.68
C ALA A 176 4.24 1.02 -44.15
N CYS A 177 3.52 1.70 -45.05
CA CYS A 177 3.89 1.83 -46.46
C CYS A 177 5.18 2.65 -46.63
N ALA A 178 5.81 2.56 -47.80
CA ALA A 178 7.02 3.34 -48.12
C ALA A 178 6.76 4.86 -48.11
N HIS A 179 5.55 5.28 -48.50
CA HIS A 179 5.11 6.69 -48.50
C HIS A 179 3.78 6.82 -47.76
N PRO A 180 3.79 6.76 -46.41
CA PRO A 180 2.58 6.86 -45.62
C PRO A 180 2.05 8.30 -45.60
N SER A 181 0.77 8.44 -45.27
CA SER A 181 0.15 9.74 -45.06
C SER A 181 0.82 10.50 -43.90
N GLN A 182 0.68 11.82 -43.89
CA GLN A 182 1.18 12.63 -42.78
C GLN A 182 0.54 12.24 -41.44
N SER A 183 -0.76 11.89 -41.45
CA SER A 183 -1.47 11.40 -40.26
C SER A 183 -0.79 10.17 -39.65
N LEU A 184 -0.44 9.20 -40.48
CA LEU A 184 0.22 7.98 -40.02
C LEU A 184 1.65 8.25 -39.52
N ILE A 185 2.37 9.16 -40.19
CA ILE A 185 3.71 9.60 -39.76
C ILE A 185 3.63 10.24 -38.36
N ASP A 186 2.69 11.15 -38.16
CA ASP A 186 2.52 11.86 -36.89
C ASP A 186 2.12 10.90 -35.76
N TRP A 187 1.27 9.92 -36.06
CA TRP A 187 0.92 8.84 -35.14
C TRP A 187 2.15 8.02 -34.74
N ILE A 188 2.93 7.49 -35.70
CA ILE A 188 4.16 6.72 -35.41
C ILE A 188 5.13 7.56 -34.57
N ASN A 189 5.28 8.84 -34.90
CA ASN A 189 6.17 9.74 -34.17
C ASN A 189 5.68 9.96 -32.74
N THR A 190 4.37 10.12 -32.53
CA THR A 190 3.78 10.25 -31.19
C THR A 190 4.15 9.04 -30.32
N ILE A 191 4.00 7.83 -30.85
CA ILE A 191 4.40 6.60 -30.14
C ILE A 191 5.92 6.55 -29.92
N ALA A 192 6.72 6.98 -30.89
CA ALA A 192 8.16 7.00 -30.76
C ALA A 192 8.66 7.96 -29.66
N TYR A 193 7.96 9.09 -29.45
CA TYR A 193 8.35 10.11 -28.48
C TYR A 193 7.77 9.87 -27.09
N TYR A 194 6.50 9.47 -27.01
CA TYR A 194 5.76 9.40 -25.76
C TYR A 194 5.41 7.96 -25.33
N GLY A 195 5.56 6.99 -26.24
CA GLY A 195 5.02 5.64 -26.02
C GLY A 195 3.49 5.65 -26.02
N GLN A 196 2.92 4.70 -25.27
CA GLN A 196 1.49 4.67 -24.97
C GLN A 196 1.23 5.20 -23.57
N ASP A 197 0.63 6.38 -23.49
CA ASP A 197 0.39 7.11 -22.24
C ASP A 197 -1.10 7.36 -21.97
N GLN A 198 -1.97 7.30 -22.99
CA GLN A 198 -3.40 7.59 -22.85
C GLN A 198 -4.26 6.33 -22.66
N GLY A 199 -4.03 5.27 -23.45
CA GLY A 199 -4.83 4.05 -23.38
C GLY A 199 -4.37 2.96 -24.33
N LEU A 200 -4.49 1.70 -23.90
CA LEU A 200 -4.17 0.54 -24.74
C LEU A 200 -5.35 0.20 -25.65
N VAL A 201 -5.10 -0.07 -26.93
CA VAL A 201 -6.15 -0.20 -27.95
C VAL A 201 -6.28 -1.64 -28.46
N PHE A 202 -7.47 -2.22 -28.32
CA PHE A 202 -7.79 -3.59 -28.70
C PHE A 202 -8.81 -3.59 -29.84
N PRO A 203 -8.41 -3.93 -31.09
CA PRO A 203 -9.35 -4.18 -32.17
C PRO A 203 -10.30 -5.33 -31.79
N ASP A 204 -11.60 -5.08 -31.88
CA ASP A 204 -12.62 -6.06 -31.55
C ASP A 204 -13.32 -6.63 -32.79
N ALA A 205 -13.60 -5.77 -33.77
CA ALA A 205 -14.29 -6.18 -34.97
C ALA A 205 -13.98 -5.30 -36.19
N LEU A 206 -13.92 -5.94 -37.36
CA LEU A 206 -14.04 -5.26 -38.65
C LEU A 206 -15.51 -4.89 -38.90
N THR A 207 -15.81 -3.60 -38.96
CA THR A 207 -17.19 -3.10 -39.09
C THR A 207 -17.54 -2.64 -40.49
N GLN A 208 -16.56 -2.16 -41.26
CA GLN A 208 -16.70 -1.86 -42.68
C GLN A 208 -15.41 -2.22 -43.41
N TYR A 209 -15.57 -2.67 -44.65
CA TYR A 209 -14.49 -3.06 -45.54
C TYR A 209 -14.79 -2.60 -46.96
N ARG A 210 -13.81 -1.98 -47.61
CA ARG A 210 -13.85 -1.63 -49.03
C ARG A 210 -12.50 -1.95 -49.65
N ASP A 211 -12.55 -2.59 -50.80
CA ASP A 211 -11.38 -2.94 -51.60
C ASP A 211 -11.59 -2.37 -53.00
N ASP A 212 -10.71 -1.47 -53.42
CA ASP A 212 -10.75 -0.87 -54.75
C ASP A 212 -9.75 -1.51 -55.72
N GLY A 213 -9.06 -2.58 -55.30
CA GLY A 213 -8.04 -3.29 -56.05
C GLY A 213 -6.61 -2.77 -55.79
N SER A 214 -6.46 -1.47 -55.52
CA SER A 214 -5.17 -0.83 -55.23
C SER A 214 -4.95 -0.60 -53.73
N THR A 215 -6.02 -0.24 -53.03
CA THR A 215 -6.06 0.03 -51.61
C THR A 215 -7.24 -0.68 -50.96
N ILE A 216 -7.07 -0.98 -49.68
CA ILE A 216 -8.07 -1.53 -48.80
C ILE A 216 -8.36 -0.48 -47.75
N TRP A 217 -9.60 0.00 -47.71
CA TRP A 217 -10.09 0.84 -46.64
C TRP A 217 -10.89 -0.01 -45.66
N LEU A 218 -10.64 0.18 -44.38
CA LEU A 218 -11.31 -0.57 -43.33
C LEU A 218 -11.64 0.32 -42.14
N LYS A 219 -12.79 0.02 -41.54
CA LYS A 219 -13.26 0.62 -40.30
C LYS A 219 -13.34 -0.45 -39.23
N VAL A 220 -12.60 -0.29 -38.16
CA VAL A 220 -12.54 -1.25 -37.06
C VAL A 220 -13.17 -0.64 -35.80
N ALA A 221 -13.95 -1.45 -35.10
CA ALA A 221 -14.35 -1.12 -33.74
C ALA A 221 -13.21 -1.52 -32.81
N VAL A 222 -12.78 -0.59 -31.96
CA VAL A 222 -11.74 -0.81 -30.97
C VAL A 222 -12.27 -0.58 -29.56
N ARG A 223 -11.65 -1.25 -28.61
CA ARG A 223 -11.86 -1.02 -27.18
C ARG A 223 -10.59 -0.44 -26.59
N ILE A 224 -10.73 0.57 -25.76
CA ILE A 224 -9.60 1.24 -25.13
C ILE A 224 -9.57 0.87 -23.65
N ARG A 225 -8.42 0.39 -23.18
CA ARG A 225 -8.12 0.28 -21.74
C ARG A 225 -7.44 1.57 -21.30
N PRO A 226 -8.13 2.44 -20.55
CA PRO A 226 -7.59 3.76 -20.21
C PRO A 226 -6.35 3.63 -19.31
N ILE A 227 -5.34 4.47 -19.56
CA ILE A 227 -4.15 4.63 -18.71
C ILE A 227 -4.26 5.92 -17.89
N ASP A 228 -4.78 6.99 -18.48
CA ASP A 228 -4.97 8.28 -17.81
C ASP A 228 -6.45 8.57 -17.46
N GLU A 229 -6.67 9.60 -16.63
CA GLU A 229 -8.01 10.00 -16.18
C GLU A 229 -8.86 10.60 -17.31
N HIS A 230 -8.23 11.20 -18.33
CA HIS A 230 -8.96 11.78 -19.45
C HIS A 230 -9.60 10.66 -20.28
N MET A 231 -8.80 9.67 -20.69
CA MET A 231 -9.24 8.49 -21.43
C MET A 231 -10.23 7.66 -20.62
N LYS A 232 -10.07 7.59 -19.29
CA LYS A 232 -11.05 6.93 -18.43
C LYS A 232 -12.44 7.55 -18.57
N GLN A 233 -12.54 8.89 -18.54
CA GLN A 233 -13.81 9.58 -18.72
C GLN A 233 -14.40 9.36 -20.12
N GLU A 234 -13.57 9.33 -21.16
CA GLU A 234 -14.04 9.04 -22.52
C GLU A 234 -14.58 7.61 -22.65
N VAL A 235 -13.87 6.62 -22.09
CA VAL A 235 -14.31 5.22 -22.07
C VAL A 235 -15.61 5.04 -21.29
N GLU A 236 -15.76 5.71 -20.13
CA GLU A 236 -17.00 5.71 -19.35
C GLU A 236 -18.17 6.34 -20.11
N GLN A 237 -17.95 7.46 -20.80
CA GLN A 237 -18.97 8.08 -21.66
C GLN A 237 -19.35 7.18 -22.84
N ALA A 238 -18.38 6.47 -23.41
CA ALA A 238 -18.60 5.53 -24.50
C ALA A 238 -19.43 4.30 -24.07
N GLN A 239 -19.40 3.91 -22.78
CA GLN A 239 -20.21 2.78 -22.27
C GLN A 239 -21.71 2.96 -22.54
N GLY A 240 -22.21 4.20 -22.47
CA GLY A 240 -23.60 4.52 -22.78
C GLY A 240 -24.00 4.26 -24.23
N ARG A 241 -23.04 4.04 -25.13
CA ARG A 241 -23.23 3.78 -26.58
C ARG A 241 -22.61 2.44 -27.03
N GLY A 242 -22.34 1.54 -26.09
CA GLY A 242 -21.79 0.20 -26.36
C GLY A 242 -20.30 0.03 -26.04
N GLY A 243 -19.58 1.10 -25.66
CA GLY A 243 -18.20 1.00 -25.19
C GLY A 243 -17.15 0.80 -26.29
N PHE A 244 -17.48 1.13 -27.54
CA PHE A 244 -16.59 1.01 -28.70
C PHE A 244 -16.21 2.37 -29.27
N PHE A 245 -14.97 2.48 -29.72
CA PHE A 245 -14.45 3.56 -30.55
C PHE A 245 -14.28 3.03 -31.97
N PHE A 246 -14.22 3.92 -32.95
CA PHE A 246 -14.14 3.53 -34.35
C PHE A 246 -12.99 4.19 -35.05
N GLU A 247 -12.12 3.34 -35.57
CA GLU A 247 -10.87 3.71 -36.19
C GLU A 247 -10.96 3.39 -37.68
N THR A 248 -10.35 4.23 -38.51
CA THR A 248 -10.27 3.96 -39.95
C THR A 248 -8.83 3.86 -40.39
N MET A 249 -8.53 2.89 -41.24
CA MET A 249 -7.20 2.72 -41.79
C MET A 249 -7.27 2.36 -43.28
N THR A 250 -6.23 2.76 -44.00
CA THR A 250 -6.05 2.43 -45.41
C THR A 250 -4.78 1.61 -45.55
N LEU A 251 -4.89 0.46 -46.20
CA LEU A 251 -3.78 -0.44 -46.48
C LEU A 251 -3.54 -0.54 -47.98
N ALA A 252 -2.30 -0.74 -48.39
CA ALA A 252 -1.94 -1.07 -49.76
C ALA A 252 -1.03 -2.30 -49.78
N ASN A 253 -0.99 -2.98 -50.93
CA ASN A 253 -0.05 -4.08 -51.13
C ASN A 253 1.28 -3.53 -51.66
N GLU A 254 2.36 -3.69 -50.90
CA GLU A 254 3.72 -3.35 -51.29
C GLU A 254 4.62 -4.57 -51.11
N ASP A 255 5.33 -4.97 -52.17
CA ASP A 255 6.19 -6.16 -52.19
C ASP A 255 5.47 -7.43 -51.68
N ASP A 256 4.28 -7.69 -52.21
CA ASP A 256 3.40 -8.82 -51.85
C ASP A 256 3.00 -8.87 -50.36
N ARG A 257 3.09 -7.73 -49.66
CA ARG A 257 2.67 -7.59 -48.25
C ARG A 257 1.72 -6.41 -48.10
N LEU A 258 0.66 -6.62 -47.33
CA LEU A 258 -0.20 -5.53 -46.89
C LEU A 258 0.52 -4.64 -45.89
N LYS A 259 0.47 -3.33 -46.15
CA LYS A 259 1.09 -2.27 -45.36
C LYS A 259 0.07 -1.20 -45.04
N VAL A 260 0.23 -0.54 -43.90
CA VAL A 260 -0.63 0.57 -43.46
C VAL A 260 -0.14 1.86 -44.11
N CYS A 261 -0.95 2.49 -44.94
CA CYS A 261 -0.60 3.73 -45.64
C CYS A 261 -1.24 4.97 -45.00
N ASP A 262 -2.39 4.81 -44.35
CA ASP A 262 -3.10 5.90 -43.67
C ASP A 262 -3.87 5.37 -42.46
N GLY A 263 -4.16 6.24 -41.50
CA GLY A 263 -4.87 5.93 -40.27
C GLY A 263 -5.47 7.18 -39.63
N GLN A 264 -6.70 7.07 -39.12
CA GLN A 264 -7.40 8.13 -38.40
C GLN A 264 -8.12 7.57 -37.17
N ARG A 265 -7.88 8.25 -36.05
CA ARG A 265 -8.47 8.09 -34.71
C ARG A 265 -9.56 9.10 -34.45
#